data_AF-A0A920M810-F1
#
_entry.id   AF-A0A920M810-F1
#
_cell.length_a   1.000
_cell.length_b   1.000
_cell.length_c   1.000
_cell.angle_alpha   90.00
_cell.angle_beta   90.00
_cell.angle_gamma   90.00
#
_symmetry.space_group_name_H-M   'P 1'
#
loop_
_entity.id
_entity.type
_entity.pdbx_description
1 polymer ?
#
loop_
_entity_poly.entity_id
_entity_poly.type
_entity_poly.pdbx_seq_one_letter_code
_entity_poly.pdbx_strand_id
1 'polypeptide(L)'
;MMSNSPKIKHGHDTKNTWAELLESSVSALETKNFPNARVEAHWILEVASGYGREELVSNLNTEASILGAKHLSKILNKRLSGEPIQYALGSWSFRQLDLLVDSRVLIPRPETEILVDVAHDYLGECDRDAPLRVCDLGTGSGAIGLSIAQERDDVEVYLVDNSSDALKVASANLAGLGNHAVKVKIFESNWFDQLPGEFKNSFQLIVSNPPYIASGEELPPEVTNYEPHQALFAGERGTEHVESILSSAPTWLSAGGTVILEMAPHQTDYVAEIAVGQGYSDVKITDDLTGKKRIVSCTCRD
;
A
#
# COMPACT_ATOMS: atom_id res chain seq x y z
N MET A 1 -20.75 -37.23 -5.58
CA MET A 1 -21.12 -36.96 -4.18
C MET A 1 -21.50 -35.49 -4.09
N MET A 2 -22.66 -35.21 -3.50
CA MET A 2 -23.36 -33.92 -3.59
C MET A 2 -22.58 -32.77 -2.96
N SER A 3 -22.49 -31.64 -3.67
CA SER A 3 -21.94 -30.38 -3.19
C SER A 3 -22.88 -29.73 -2.18
N ASN A 4 -22.48 -29.65 -0.92
CA ASN A 4 -23.15 -28.83 0.08
C ASN A 4 -22.59 -27.40 0.02
N SER A 5 -23.11 -26.61 -0.92
CA SER A 5 -23.01 -25.15 -0.81
C SER A 5 -23.85 -24.69 0.39
N PRO A 6 -23.40 -23.72 1.20
CA PRO A 6 -24.24 -23.14 2.24
C PRO A 6 -25.48 -22.53 1.59
N LYS A 7 -26.66 -23.05 1.95
CA LYS A 7 -27.93 -22.46 1.53
C LYS A 7 -28.13 -21.15 2.30
N ILE A 8 -27.73 -20.04 1.71
CA ILE A 8 -28.35 -18.75 2.04
C ILE A 8 -29.83 -18.91 1.66
N LYS A 9 -30.73 -18.89 2.64
CA LYS A 9 -32.17 -19.01 2.39
C LYS A 9 -32.58 -17.88 1.44
N HIS A 10 -32.83 -18.20 0.17
CA HIS A 10 -33.54 -17.32 -0.75
C HIS A 10 -35.02 -17.33 -0.40
N GLY A 11 -35.36 -16.69 0.72
CA GLY A 11 -36.71 -16.28 1.06
C GLY A 11 -36.83 -14.78 0.83
N HIS A 12 -37.77 -14.37 -0.01
CA HIS A 12 -38.32 -13.02 0.08
C HIS A 12 -38.85 -12.83 1.52
N ASP A 13 -38.42 -11.77 2.21
CA ASP A 13 -38.86 -11.32 3.55
C ASP A 13 -38.35 -12.05 4.81
N THR A 14 -37.09 -12.48 4.88
CA THR A 14 -36.43 -12.65 6.21
C THR A 14 -35.49 -11.49 6.47
N LYS A 15 -35.92 -10.55 7.30
CA LYS A 15 -35.08 -9.49 7.84
C LYS A 15 -34.14 -10.11 8.88
N ASN A 16 -32.90 -10.37 8.49
CA ASN A 16 -31.87 -10.79 9.43
C ASN A 16 -31.38 -9.56 10.22
N THR A 17 -31.09 -9.77 11.49
CA THR A 17 -30.32 -8.81 12.30
C THR A 17 -28.85 -8.79 11.87
N TRP A 18 -28.13 -7.72 12.20
CA TRP A 18 -26.68 -7.69 11.99
C TRP A 18 -25.94 -8.79 12.76
N ALA A 19 -26.43 -9.18 13.95
CA ALA A 19 -25.91 -10.30 14.73
C ALA A 19 -26.02 -11.63 13.98
N GLU A 20 -27.16 -11.92 13.36
CA GLU A 20 -27.36 -13.15 12.57
C GLU A 20 -26.48 -13.15 11.31
N LEU A 21 -26.31 -11.99 10.66
CA LEU A 21 -25.41 -11.85 9.52
C LEU A 21 -23.94 -12.00 9.92
N LEU A 22 -23.55 -11.53 11.10
CA LEU A 22 -22.21 -11.74 11.64
C LEU A 22 -21.92 -13.23 11.80
N GLU A 23 -22.74 -13.94 12.59
CA GLU A 23 -22.49 -15.36 12.90
C GLU A 23 -22.53 -16.25 11.65
N SER A 24 -23.43 -15.96 10.70
CA SER A 24 -23.44 -16.68 9.41
C SER A 24 -22.21 -16.40 8.56
N SER A 25 -21.68 -15.17 8.58
CA SER A 25 -20.44 -14.82 7.89
C SER A 25 -19.22 -15.49 8.53
N VAL A 26 -19.14 -15.51 9.87
CA VAL A 26 -18.09 -16.22 10.62
C VAL A 26 -18.10 -17.70 10.24
N SER A 27 -19.26 -18.36 10.31
CA SER A 27 -19.40 -19.77 9.97
C SER A 27 -18.98 -20.08 8.53
N ALA A 28 -19.33 -19.20 7.58
CA ALA A 28 -18.94 -19.36 6.18
C ALA A 28 -17.42 -19.27 5.96
N LEU A 29 -16.76 -18.34 6.66
CA LEU A 29 -15.30 -18.16 6.60
C LEU A 29 -14.56 -19.32 7.30
N GLU A 30 -15.03 -19.76 8.48
CA GLU A 30 -14.47 -20.91 9.21
C GLU A 30 -14.58 -22.20 8.39
N THR A 31 -15.70 -22.42 7.69
CA THR A 31 -15.90 -23.58 6.81
C THR A 31 -14.85 -23.65 5.69
N LYS A 32 -14.30 -22.49 5.27
CA LYS A 32 -13.22 -22.40 4.28
C LYS A 32 -11.82 -22.25 4.91
N ASN A 33 -11.71 -22.39 6.23
CA ASN A 33 -10.45 -22.30 6.99
C ASN A 33 -9.72 -20.95 6.88
N PHE A 34 -10.46 -19.84 6.79
CA PHE A 34 -9.84 -18.51 6.89
C PHE A 34 -9.36 -18.26 8.33
N PRO A 35 -8.09 -17.83 8.54
CA PRO A 35 -7.45 -17.81 9.87
C PRO A 35 -8.06 -16.78 10.83
N ASN A 36 -8.65 -15.70 10.30
CA ASN A 36 -9.19 -14.58 11.07
C ASN A 36 -10.70 -14.40 10.85
N ALA A 37 -11.44 -15.49 10.65
CA ALA A 37 -12.86 -15.50 10.23
C ALA A 37 -13.76 -14.49 10.98
N ARG A 38 -13.66 -14.43 12.31
CA ARG A 38 -14.49 -13.50 13.10
C ARG A 38 -14.11 -12.03 12.88
N VAL A 39 -12.81 -11.73 12.84
CA VAL A 39 -12.32 -10.37 12.61
C VAL A 39 -12.67 -9.90 11.20
N GLU A 40 -12.45 -10.75 10.19
CA GLU A 40 -12.81 -10.43 8.81
C GLU A 40 -14.33 -10.25 8.65
N ALA A 41 -15.15 -11.10 9.27
CA ALA A 41 -16.60 -10.93 9.26
C ALA A 41 -17.02 -9.57 9.88
N HIS A 42 -16.40 -9.15 10.97
CA HIS A 42 -16.64 -7.83 11.55
C HIS A 42 -16.32 -6.70 10.57
N TRP A 43 -15.16 -6.72 9.91
CA TRP A 43 -14.82 -5.71 8.89
C TRP A 43 -15.80 -5.68 7.73
N ILE A 44 -16.23 -6.85 7.25
CA ILE A 44 -17.24 -6.96 6.19
C ILE A 44 -18.56 -6.33 6.64
N LEU A 45 -18.98 -6.54 7.90
CA LEU A 45 -20.18 -5.92 8.45
C LEU A 45 -20.04 -4.41 8.61
N GLU A 46 -18.90 -3.91 9.10
CA GLU A 46 -18.61 -2.47 9.23
C GLU A 46 -18.81 -1.79 7.87
N VAL A 47 -18.17 -2.30 6.80
CA VAL A 47 -18.32 -1.75 5.44
C VAL A 47 -19.74 -1.92 4.88
N ALA A 48 -20.38 -3.06 5.10
CA ALA A 48 -21.71 -3.32 4.56
C ALA A 48 -22.82 -2.49 5.23
N SER A 49 -22.67 -2.21 6.52
CA SER A 49 -23.63 -1.44 7.31
C SER A 49 -23.40 0.07 7.22
N GLY A 50 -22.15 0.49 6.97
CA GLY A 50 -21.73 1.89 7.08
C GLY A 50 -21.50 2.35 8.51
N TYR A 51 -21.59 1.44 9.49
CA TYR A 51 -21.33 1.75 10.90
C TYR A 51 -19.84 1.67 11.22
N GLY A 52 -19.37 2.62 12.03
CA GLY A 52 -18.10 2.46 12.73
C GLY A 52 -18.19 1.32 13.77
N ARG A 53 -17.04 0.80 14.21
CA ARG A 53 -16.97 -0.37 15.10
C ARG A 53 -17.88 -0.28 16.34
N GLU A 54 -17.82 0.83 17.06
CA GLU A 54 -18.62 1.04 18.29
C GLU A 54 -20.13 1.12 17.99
N GLU A 55 -20.48 1.77 16.89
CA GLU A 55 -21.86 1.90 16.43
C GLU A 55 -22.41 0.54 15.97
N LEU A 56 -21.62 -0.26 15.25
CA LEU A 56 -22.00 -1.60 14.83
C LEU A 56 -22.34 -2.48 16.03
N VAL A 57 -21.50 -2.47 17.07
CA VAL A 57 -21.73 -3.25 18.31
C VAL A 57 -23.07 -2.87 18.95
N SER A 58 -23.37 -1.57 19.00
CA SER A 58 -24.63 -1.06 19.57
C SER A 58 -25.86 -1.43 18.73
N ASN A 59 -25.67 -1.66 17.43
CA ASN A 59 -26.75 -1.97 16.47
C ASN A 59 -26.81 -3.46 16.06
N LEU A 60 -26.05 -4.36 16.70
CA LEU A 60 -26.03 -5.78 16.30
C LEU A 60 -27.43 -6.43 16.31
N ASN A 61 -28.29 -6.06 17.27
CA ASN A 61 -29.63 -6.63 17.39
C ASN A 61 -30.68 -5.93 16.52
N THR A 62 -30.32 -4.93 15.72
CA THR A 62 -31.25 -4.27 14.79
C THR A 62 -31.31 -5.00 13.46
N GLU A 63 -32.45 -4.88 12.76
CA GLU A 63 -32.63 -5.42 11.41
C GLU A 63 -31.65 -4.77 10.42
N ALA A 64 -30.96 -5.60 9.64
CA ALA A 64 -30.13 -5.11 8.54
C ALA A 64 -31.01 -4.59 7.40
N SER A 65 -30.60 -3.48 6.79
CA SER A 65 -31.27 -2.99 5.59
C SER A 65 -31.09 -3.98 4.43
N ILE A 66 -32.04 -4.03 3.50
CA ILE A 66 -31.97 -4.91 2.31
C ILE A 66 -30.70 -4.60 1.51
N LEU A 67 -30.32 -3.32 1.39
CA LEU A 67 -29.10 -2.90 0.70
C LEU A 67 -27.85 -3.34 1.45
N GLY A 68 -27.82 -3.18 2.77
CA GLY A 68 -26.69 -3.60 3.61
C GLY A 68 -26.47 -5.11 3.58
N ALA A 69 -27.53 -5.92 3.69
CA ALA A 69 -27.42 -7.38 3.57
C ALA A 69 -26.93 -7.83 2.18
N LYS A 70 -27.36 -7.16 1.11
CA LYS A 70 -26.85 -7.39 -0.25
C LYS A 70 -25.38 -6.99 -0.39
N HIS A 71 -24.98 -5.86 0.20
CA HIS A 71 -23.60 -5.39 0.17
C HIS A 71 -22.67 -6.37 0.90
N LEU A 72 -23.07 -6.81 2.11
CA LEU A 72 -22.38 -7.84 2.88
C LEU A 72 -22.19 -9.12 2.06
N SER A 73 -23.26 -9.61 1.43
CA SER A 73 -23.20 -10.83 0.62
C SER A 73 -22.22 -10.69 -0.54
N LYS A 74 -22.13 -9.50 -1.17
CA LYS A 74 -21.19 -9.24 -2.26
C LYS A 74 -19.74 -9.31 -1.78
N ILE A 75 -19.41 -8.63 -0.69
CA ILE A 75 -18.07 -8.61 -0.10
C ILE A 75 -17.68 -10.01 0.39
N LEU A 76 -18.57 -10.69 1.11
CA LEU A 76 -18.33 -12.04 1.62
C LEU A 76 -18.08 -13.03 0.49
N ASN A 77 -18.83 -12.95 -0.61
CA ASN A 77 -18.63 -13.84 -1.76
C ASN A 77 -17.27 -13.62 -2.44
N LYS A 78 -16.81 -12.37 -2.55
CA LYS A 78 -15.45 -12.07 -3.00
C LYS A 78 -14.42 -12.73 -2.10
N ARG A 79 -14.50 -12.49 -0.78
CA ARG A 79 -13.56 -13.07 0.17
C ARG A 79 -13.56 -14.61 0.14
N LEU A 80 -14.75 -15.22 0.13
CA LEU A 80 -14.90 -16.68 0.01
C LEU A 80 -14.37 -17.23 -1.31
N SER A 81 -14.20 -16.43 -2.37
CA SER A 81 -13.58 -16.87 -3.62
C SER A 81 -12.05 -16.99 -3.54
N GLY A 82 -11.44 -16.49 -2.47
CA GLY A 82 -9.99 -16.44 -2.27
C GLY A 82 -9.39 -15.03 -2.33
N GLU A 83 -10.18 -14.03 -2.72
CA GLU A 83 -9.71 -12.64 -2.84
C GLU A 83 -9.23 -12.12 -1.48
N PRO A 84 -8.09 -11.40 -1.41
CA PRO A 84 -7.64 -10.75 -0.19
C PRO A 84 -8.74 -9.89 0.43
N ILE A 85 -8.83 -9.88 1.76
CA ILE A 85 -9.89 -9.14 2.45
C ILE A 85 -9.87 -7.65 2.09
N GLN A 86 -8.69 -7.07 1.88
CA GLN A 86 -8.49 -5.68 1.48
C GLN A 86 -9.19 -5.35 0.15
N TYR A 87 -9.05 -6.20 -0.86
CA TYR A 87 -9.74 -6.01 -2.15
C TYR A 87 -11.23 -6.36 -2.09
N ALA A 88 -11.59 -7.31 -1.22
CA ALA A 88 -12.99 -7.62 -0.96
C ALA A 88 -13.72 -6.40 -0.38
N LEU A 89 -13.10 -5.71 0.58
CA LEU A 89 -13.60 -4.46 1.18
C LEU A 89 -13.49 -3.28 0.20
N GLY A 90 -12.43 -3.23 -0.61
CA GLY A 90 -12.18 -2.17 -1.60
C GLY A 90 -11.45 -0.95 -1.03
N SER A 91 -11.19 -0.92 0.27
CA SER A 91 -10.33 0.07 0.92
C SER A 91 -9.47 -0.57 2.02
N TRP A 92 -8.37 0.10 2.35
CA TRP A 92 -7.46 -0.33 3.40
C TRP A 92 -6.80 0.86 4.08
N SER A 93 -6.77 0.81 5.41
CA SER A 93 -6.11 1.84 6.21
C SER A 93 -4.59 1.75 6.07
N PHE A 94 -3.97 2.90 5.88
CA PHE A 94 -2.52 3.07 5.88
C PHE A 94 -2.22 4.44 6.49
N ARG A 95 -1.54 4.46 7.64
CA ARG A 95 -1.32 5.68 8.43
C ARG A 95 -2.63 6.46 8.66
N GLN A 96 -2.68 7.74 8.26
CA GLN A 96 -3.86 8.61 8.42
C GLN A 96 -4.86 8.52 7.25
N LEU A 97 -4.66 7.58 6.32
CA LEU A 97 -5.44 7.44 5.09
C LEU A 97 -6.29 6.16 5.11
N ASP A 98 -7.48 6.24 4.49
CA ASP A 98 -8.23 5.09 4.03
C ASP A 98 -8.11 5.03 2.51
N LEU A 99 -7.26 4.14 2.01
CA LEU A 99 -6.89 4.06 0.60
C LEU A 99 -7.80 3.09 -0.12
N LEU A 100 -8.38 3.51 -1.25
CA LEU A 100 -8.93 2.60 -2.24
C LEU A 100 -7.83 1.64 -2.70
N VAL A 101 -8.14 0.35 -2.66
CA VAL A 101 -7.24 -0.72 -3.12
C VAL A 101 -8.04 -1.76 -3.90
N ASP A 102 -7.44 -2.24 -5.00
CA ASP A 102 -7.93 -3.38 -5.77
C ASP A 102 -6.76 -4.06 -6.49
N SER A 103 -7.05 -5.08 -7.31
CA SER A 103 -6.05 -5.90 -8.01
C SER A 103 -5.11 -5.14 -8.96
N ARG A 104 -5.27 -3.83 -9.14
CA ARG A 104 -4.37 -2.97 -9.92
C ARG A 104 -3.14 -2.50 -9.16
N VAL A 105 -3.13 -2.59 -7.82
CA VAL A 105 -2.06 -2.07 -6.96
C VAL A 105 -1.61 -3.13 -5.94
N LEU A 106 -0.45 -2.95 -5.32
CA LEU A 106 -0.05 -3.73 -4.15
C LEU A 106 -0.90 -3.34 -2.94
N ILE A 107 -1.25 -4.30 -2.08
CA ILE A 107 -1.86 -3.98 -0.78
C ILE A 107 -0.79 -3.32 0.10
N PRO A 108 -1.00 -2.08 0.62
CA PRO A 108 -0.04 -1.43 1.50
C PRO A 108 0.24 -2.29 2.74
N ARG A 109 1.52 -2.47 3.05
CA ARG A 109 1.98 -3.31 4.16
C ARG A 109 2.24 -2.45 5.41
N PRO A 110 1.99 -2.97 6.62
CA PRO A 110 2.29 -2.23 7.86
C PRO A 110 3.75 -1.80 7.96
N GLU A 111 4.68 -2.63 7.47
CA GLU A 111 6.11 -2.33 7.48
C GLU A 111 6.45 -1.08 6.64
N THR A 112 5.68 -0.80 5.58
CA THR A 112 5.85 0.38 4.73
C THR A 112 5.49 1.68 5.46
N GLU A 113 4.76 1.63 6.58
CA GLU A 113 4.54 2.84 7.39
C GLU A 113 5.85 3.39 7.97
N ILE A 114 6.81 2.50 8.25
CA ILE A 114 8.13 2.86 8.80
C ILE A 114 8.97 3.58 7.75
N LEU A 115 8.79 3.24 6.47
CA LEU A 115 9.42 3.95 5.36
C LEU A 115 9.02 5.44 5.36
N VAL A 116 7.75 5.72 5.67
CA VAL A 116 7.23 7.09 5.80
C VAL A 116 7.79 7.79 7.04
N ASP A 117 7.97 7.08 8.16
CA ASP A 117 8.61 7.66 9.36
C ASP A 117 10.06 8.08 9.07
N VAL A 118 10.85 7.21 8.42
CA VAL A 118 12.24 7.54 8.03
C VAL A 118 12.26 8.71 7.04
N ALA A 119 11.29 8.79 6.13
CA ALA A 119 11.13 9.94 5.24
C ALA A 119 10.84 11.24 6.02
N HIS A 120 9.99 11.20 7.04
CA HIS A 120 9.70 12.35 7.88
C HIS A 120 10.88 12.82 8.70
N ASP A 121 11.66 11.90 9.27
CA ASP A 121 12.89 12.22 9.99
C ASP A 121 13.86 12.98 9.09
N TYR A 122 14.13 12.45 7.89
CA TYR A 122 15.00 13.10 6.91
C TYR A 122 14.48 14.49 6.47
N LEU A 123 13.20 14.58 6.09
CA LEU A 123 12.59 15.85 5.69
C LEU A 123 12.53 16.87 6.85
N GLY A 124 12.64 16.42 8.10
CA GLY A 124 12.75 17.29 9.28
C GLY A 124 14.14 17.93 9.43
N GLU A 125 15.17 17.32 8.87
CA GLU A 125 16.56 17.79 8.89
C GLU A 125 16.89 18.73 7.72
N CYS A 126 16.10 18.73 6.64
CA CYS A 126 16.31 19.61 5.50
C CYS A 126 16.07 21.10 5.82
N ASP A 127 16.89 21.97 5.21
CA ASP A 127 16.68 23.42 5.22
C ASP A 127 15.42 23.82 4.43
N ARG A 128 14.73 24.88 4.87
CA ARG A 128 13.36 25.22 4.44
C ARG A 128 13.23 26.61 3.81
N ASP A 129 13.90 26.81 2.69
CA ASP A 129 13.74 28.04 1.89
C ASP A 129 12.60 27.95 0.87
N ALA A 130 12.17 26.73 0.52
CA ALA A 130 11.07 26.41 -0.39
C ALA A 130 10.45 25.05 0.00
N PRO A 131 9.27 24.68 -0.55
CA PRO A 131 8.73 23.33 -0.37
C PRO A 131 9.71 22.25 -0.82
N LEU A 132 9.86 21.20 0.00
CA LEU A 132 10.73 20.06 -0.26
C LEU A 132 10.07 19.15 -1.30
N ARG A 133 10.77 18.88 -2.39
CA ARG A 133 10.29 17.97 -3.44
C ARG A 133 10.58 16.53 -3.09
N VAL A 134 9.53 15.72 -3.06
CA VAL A 134 9.55 14.29 -2.77
C VAL A 134 9.08 13.50 -3.98
N CYS A 135 9.87 12.54 -4.45
CA CYS A 135 9.51 11.62 -5.52
C CYS A 135 9.20 10.24 -4.94
N ASP A 136 7.96 9.77 -5.08
CA ASP A 136 7.52 8.42 -4.71
C ASP A 136 7.51 7.54 -5.96
N LEU A 137 8.51 6.68 -6.10
CA LEU A 137 8.70 5.82 -7.26
C LEU A 137 8.02 4.46 -7.05
N GLY A 138 7.22 4.02 -8.03
CA GLY A 138 6.41 2.82 -7.90
C GLY A 138 5.25 3.03 -6.93
N THR A 139 4.58 4.18 -7.03
CA THR A 139 3.65 4.69 -6.02
C THR A 139 2.45 3.76 -5.75
N GLY A 140 2.06 2.91 -6.71
CA GLY A 140 0.96 1.97 -6.56
C GLY A 140 -0.36 2.68 -6.22
N SER A 141 -0.87 2.44 -5.01
CA SER A 141 -2.07 3.09 -4.49
C SER A 141 -1.86 4.55 -4.06
N GLY A 142 -0.63 5.05 -4.07
CA GLY A 142 -0.24 6.34 -3.51
C GLY A 142 0.12 6.27 -2.03
N ALA A 143 0.23 5.09 -1.42
CA ALA A 143 0.32 4.93 0.04
C ALA A 143 1.44 5.79 0.67
N ILE A 144 2.65 5.74 0.12
CA ILE A 144 3.81 6.45 0.65
C ILE A 144 3.66 7.95 0.39
N GLY A 145 3.60 8.37 -0.88
CA GLY A 145 3.59 9.78 -1.23
C GLY A 145 2.37 10.54 -0.73
N LEU A 146 1.16 9.95 -0.76
CA LEU A 146 -0.03 10.61 -0.23
C LEU A 146 0.02 10.75 1.29
N SER A 147 0.60 9.79 2.01
CA SER A 147 0.79 9.93 3.47
C SER A 147 1.74 11.08 3.79
N ILE A 148 2.85 11.19 3.05
CA ILE A 148 3.78 12.31 3.20
C ILE A 148 3.08 13.64 2.92
N ALA A 149 2.26 13.72 1.86
CA ALA A 149 1.50 14.93 1.52
C ALA A 149 0.42 15.29 2.55
N GLN A 150 -0.21 14.29 3.16
CA GLN A 150 -1.22 14.47 4.21
C GLN A 150 -0.59 14.96 5.52
N GLU A 151 0.61 14.47 5.85
CA GLU A 151 1.25 14.69 7.14
C GLU A 151 2.18 15.91 7.16
N ARG A 152 2.50 16.49 6.00
CA ARG A 152 3.39 17.66 5.87
C ARG A 152 2.87 18.73 4.94
N ASP A 153 2.98 19.99 5.36
CA ASP A 153 2.58 21.16 4.55
C ASP A 153 3.73 21.82 3.78
N ASP A 154 4.96 21.43 4.07
CA ASP A 154 6.19 21.97 3.48
C ASP A 154 6.76 21.11 2.35
N VAL A 155 5.90 20.34 1.66
CA VAL A 155 6.32 19.40 0.60
C VAL A 155 5.57 19.62 -0.72
N GLU A 156 6.23 19.27 -1.81
CA GLU A 156 5.63 18.97 -3.11
C GLU A 156 5.90 17.50 -3.43
N VAL A 157 4.85 16.68 -3.60
CA VAL A 157 4.97 15.23 -3.80
C VAL A 157 4.70 14.85 -5.25
N TYR A 158 5.55 14.00 -5.79
CA TYR A 158 5.52 13.51 -7.16
C TYR A 158 5.33 11.99 -7.12
N LEU A 159 4.12 11.54 -7.42
CA LEU A 159 3.78 10.12 -7.50
C LEU A 159 4.13 9.60 -8.89
N VAL A 160 4.95 8.57 -8.97
CA VAL A 160 5.45 8.03 -10.22
C VAL A 160 5.19 6.53 -10.28
N ASP A 161 4.61 6.07 -11.37
CA ASP A 161 4.40 4.64 -11.62
C ASP A 161 4.44 4.34 -13.11
N ASN A 162 4.84 3.13 -13.48
CA ASN A 162 4.83 2.69 -14.88
C ASN A 162 3.46 2.15 -15.30
N SER A 163 2.56 1.88 -14.35
CA SER A 163 1.25 1.32 -14.59
C SER A 163 0.18 2.40 -14.59
N SER A 164 -0.36 2.72 -15.76
CA SER A 164 -1.52 3.60 -15.88
C SER A 164 -2.74 3.14 -15.05
N ASP A 165 -2.86 1.85 -14.76
CA ASP A 165 -3.92 1.30 -13.91
C ASP A 165 -3.67 1.56 -12.42
N ALA A 166 -2.43 1.46 -11.94
CA ALA A 166 -2.04 1.89 -10.60
C ALA A 166 -2.25 3.40 -10.44
N LEU A 167 -1.85 4.21 -11.42
CA LEU A 167 -2.04 5.66 -11.39
C LEU A 167 -3.50 6.09 -11.32
N LYS A 168 -4.43 5.32 -11.91
CA LYS A 168 -5.87 5.56 -11.73
C LYS A 168 -6.31 5.33 -10.28
N VAL A 169 -5.73 4.34 -9.58
CA VAL A 169 -5.98 4.12 -8.15
C VAL A 169 -5.38 5.25 -7.32
N ALA A 170 -4.11 5.59 -7.53
CA ALA A 170 -3.46 6.71 -6.85
C ALA A 170 -4.21 8.04 -7.06
N SER A 171 -4.72 8.29 -8.27
CA SER A 171 -5.53 9.48 -8.59
C SER A 171 -6.87 9.49 -7.85
N ALA A 172 -7.53 8.33 -7.71
CA ALA A 172 -8.75 8.22 -6.90
C ALA A 172 -8.49 8.50 -5.41
N ASN A 173 -7.38 7.99 -4.87
CA ASN A 173 -6.96 8.26 -3.49
C ASN A 173 -6.56 9.73 -3.28
N LEU A 174 -5.85 10.32 -4.25
CA LEU A 174 -5.50 11.73 -4.25
C LEU A 174 -6.74 12.64 -4.18
N ALA A 175 -7.82 12.29 -4.88
CA ALA A 175 -9.07 13.05 -4.83
C ALA A 175 -9.69 13.08 -3.40
N GLY A 176 -9.38 12.09 -2.56
CA GLY A 176 -9.80 12.03 -1.16
C GLY A 176 -8.96 12.87 -0.19
N LEU A 177 -7.80 13.39 -0.62
CA LEU A 177 -6.82 14.09 0.24
C LEU A 177 -7.23 15.54 0.61
N GLY A 178 -8.36 16.02 0.08
CA GLY A 178 -8.85 17.37 0.34
C GLY A 178 -7.86 18.46 -0.08
N ASN A 179 -7.60 19.44 0.81
CA ASN A 179 -6.73 20.57 0.52
C ASN A 179 -5.26 20.18 0.36
N HIS A 180 -4.84 18.98 0.78
CA HIS A 180 -3.45 18.57 0.58
C HIS A 180 -3.17 18.12 -0.86
N ALA A 181 -4.22 17.85 -1.65
CA ALA A 181 -4.08 17.39 -3.03
C ALA A 181 -3.37 18.38 -3.97
N VAL A 182 -3.43 19.70 -3.69
CA VAL A 182 -2.71 20.73 -4.48
C VAL A 182 -1.19 20.56 -4.45
N LYS A 183 -0.66 19.88 -3.42
CA LYS A 183 0.78 19.62 -3.27
C LYS A 183 1.25 18.40 -4.06
N VAL A 184 0.36 17.65 -4.71
CA VAL A 184 0.67 16.35 -5.31
C VAL A 184 0.52 16.38 -6.83
N LYS A 185 1.48 15.79 -7.54
CA LYS A 185 1.46 15.59 -8.99
C LYS A 185 1.70 14.12 -9.32
N ILE A 186 1.10 13.64 -10.41
CA ILE A 186 1.17 12.24 -10.84
C ILE A 186 1.87 12.16 -12.21
N PHE A 187 2.80 11.22 -12.38
CA PHE A 187 3.54 10.97 -13.61
C PHE A 187 3.55 9.49 -13.98
N GLU A 188 3.28 9.19 -15.25
CA GLU A 188 3.47 7.86 -15.82
C GLU A 188 4.90 7.73 -16.34
N SER A 189 5.71 6.90 -15.68
CA SER A 189 7.12 6.71 -16.01
C SER A 189 7.63 5.39 -15.46
N ASN A 190 8.49 4.73 -16.22
CA ASN A 190 9.32 3.66 -15.69
C ASN A 190 10.49 4.27 -14.93
N TRP A 191 10.41 4.24 -13.60
CA TRP A 191 11.32 4.98 -12.74
C TRP A 191 11.43 6.44 -13.20
N PHE A 192 12.58 6.84 -13.72
CA PHE A 192 12.88 8.21 -14.13
C PHE A 192 12.72 8.48 -15.63
N ASP A 193 12.48 7.45 -16.45
CA ASP A 193 12.63 7.49 -17.91
C ASP A 193 11.83 8.61 -18.60
N GLN A 194 10.63 8.90 -18.10
CA GLN A 194 9.71 9.88 -18.67
C GLN A 194 9.53 11.13 -17.80
N LEU A 195 10.32 11.27 -16.73
CA LEU A 195 10.25 12.46 -15.90
C LEU A 195 10.78 13.69 -16.65
N PRO A 196 10.10 14.84 -16.58
CA PRO A 196 10.58 16.09 -17.16
C PRO A 196 11.99 16.45 -16.69
N GLY A 197 12.85 16.86 -17.63
CA GLY A 197 14.25 17.20 -17.34
C GLY A 197 14.43 18.38 -16.37
N GLU A 198 13.38 19.19 -16.13
CA GLU A 198 13.35 20.25 -15.12
C GLU A 198 13.44 19.73 -13.68
N PHE A 199 13.16 18.44 -13.45
CA PHE A 199 13.29 17.83 -12.13
C PHE A 199 14.70 17.32 -11.81
N LYS A 200 15.62 17.35 -12.77
CA LYS A 200 17.02 16.98 -12.52
C LYS A 200 17.61 17.87 -11.42
N ASN A 201 18.37 17.25 -10.52
CA ASN A 201 18.99 17.88 -9.36
C ASN A 201 18.03 18.67 -8.46
N SER A 202 16.77 18.23 -8.32
CA SER A 202 15.73 19.03 -7.64
C SER A 202 14.99 18.32 -6.52
N PHE A 203 15.03 16.98 -6.45
CA PHE A 203 14.38 16.25 -5.38
C PHE A 203 15.23 16.23 -4.12
N GLN A 204 14.65 16.59 -2.98
CA GLN A 204 15.30 16.41 -1.68
C GLN A 204 15.19 14.95 -1.25
N LEU A 205 14.08 14.30 -1.59
CA LEU A 205 13.83 12.91 -1.25
C LEU A 205 13.34 12.12 -2.47
N ILE A 206 13.95 10.96 -2.69
CA ILE A 206 13.38 9.88 -3.50
C ILE A 206 13.05 8.74 -2.56
N VAL A 207 11.81 8.30 -2.54
CA VAL A 207 11.32 7.20 -1.71
C VAL A 207 10.69 6.13 -2.60
N SER A 208 10.86 4.86 -2.24
CA SER A 208 10.25 3.76 -3.00
C SER A 208 10.11 2.50 -2.16
N ASN A 209 9.01 1.79 -2.38
CA ASN A 209 8.89 0.36 -2.09
C ASN A 209 8.82 -0.39 -3.43
N PRO A 210 9.97 -0.60 -4.10
CA PRO A 210 9.98 -1.25 -5.40
C PRO A 210 9.71 -2.75 -5.26
N PRO A 211 9.30 -3.45 -6.33
CA PRO A 211 9.25 -4.90 -6.32
C PRO A 211 10.63 -5.47 -5.97
N TYR A 212 10.66 -6.43 -5.04
CA TYR A 212 11.92 -6.99 -4.50
C TYR A 212 11.96 -8.51 -4.46
N ILE A 213 10.94 -9.18 -5.03
CA ILE A 213 10.86 -10.64 -5.04
C ILE A 213 11.57 -11.18 -6.28
N ALA A 214 12.39 -12.21 -6.12
CA ALA A 214 13.03 -12.89 -7.22
C ALA A 214 12.03 -13.80 -7.98
N SER A 215 12.21 -13.93 -9.29
CA SER A 215 11.31 -14.66 -10.20
C SER A 215 11.09 -16.14 -9.83
N GLY A 216 12.02 -16.73 -9.06
CA GLY A 216 11.96 -18.13 -8.62
C GLY A 216 11.34 -18.34 -7.23
N GLU A 217 10.96 -17.28 -6.52
CA GLU A 217 10.41 -17.39 -5.17
C GLU A 217 8.94 -17.80 -5.19
N GLU A 218 8.59 -18.76 -4.33
CA GLU A 218 7.20 -19.17 -4.12
C GLU A 218 6.52 -18.23 -3.13
N LEU A 219 5.38 -17.69 -3.54
CA LEU A 219 4.55 -16.82 -2.72
C LEU A 219 3.20 -17.47 -2.41
N PRO A 220 2.53 -17.07 -1.31
CA PRO A 220 1.20 -17.55 -0.99
C PRO A 220 0.22 -17.34 -2.17
N PRO A 221 -0.71 -18.27 -2.43
CA PRO A 221 -1.67 -18.16 -3.53
C PRO A 221 -2.52 -16.88 -3.49
N GLU A 222 -2.80 -16.33 -2.31
CA GLU A 222 -3.54 -15.08 -2.16
C GLU A 222 -2.77 -13.86 -2.68
N VAL A 223 -1.44 -13.92 -2.68
CA VAL A 223 -0.58 -12.87 -3.24
C VAL A 223 -0.43 -13.08 -4.74
N THR A 224 -0.03 -14.28 -5.18
CA THR A 224 0.25 -14.57 -6.60
C THR A 224 -0.97 -14.51 -7.49
N ASN A 225 -2.16 -14.88 -6.99
CA ASN A 225 -3.36 -14.93 -7.81
C ASN A 225 -4.10 -13.59 -7.92
N TYR A 226 -3.81 -12.62 -7.03
CA TYR A 226 -4.61 -11.40 -6.93
C TYR A 226 -3.80 -10.11 -7.00
N GLU A 227 -2.58 -10.08 -6.46
CA GLU A 227 -1.75 -8.87 -6.51
C GLU A 227 -1.03 -8.78 -7.87
N PRO A 228 -0.85 -7.57 -8.41
CA PRO A 228 -0.29 -7.41 -9.75
C PRO A 228 1.16 -7.89 -9.77
N HIS A 229 1.46 -8.83 -10.68
CA HIS A 229 2.76 -9.49 -10.78
C HIS A 229 3.93 -8.48 -10.91
N GLN A 230 3.71 -7.38 -11.64
CA GLN A 230 4.69 -6.29 -11.81
C GLN A 230 5.04 -5.54 -10.52
N ALA A 231 4.18 -5.58 -9.50
CA ALA A 231 4.42 -4.95 -8.20
C ALA A 231 5.15 -5.89 -7.22
N LEU A 232 5.29 -7.16 -7.57
CA LEU A 232 5.89 -8.19 -6.72
C LEU A 232 7.33 -8.50 -7.14
N PHE A 233 7.53 -8.78 -8.42
CA PHE A 233 8.79 -9.35 -8.92
C PHE A 233 9.72 -8.30 -9.54
N ALA A 234 10.99 -8.34 -9.16
CA ALA A 234 12.01 -7.43 -9.68
C ALA A 234 12.82 -8.01 -10.85
N GLY A 235 13.17 -9.29 -10.76
CA GLY A 235 14.10 -9.96 -11.68
C GLY A 235 14.56 -11.32 -11.15
N GLU A 236 15.74 -11.78 -11.53
CA GLU A 236 16.27 -13.08 -11.06
C GLU A 236 16.78 -13.01 -9.62
N ARG A 237 17.29 -11.85 -9.20
CA ARG A 237 17.89 -11.65 -7.87
C ARG A 237 16.96 -10.96 -6.88
N GLY A 238 15.94 -10.26 -7.38
CA GLY A 238 15.06 -9.43 -6.55
C GLY A 238 15.65 -8.06 -6.23
N THR A 239 16.85 -7.73 -6.73
CA THR A 239 17.57 -6.47 -6.45
C THR A 239 17.67 -5.55 -7.67
N GLU A 240 17.18 -5.97 -8.83
CA GLU A 240 17.36 -5.26 -10.10
C GLU A 240 16.76 -3.85 -10.08
N HIS A 241 15.58 -3.68 -9.47
CA HIS A 241 14.92 -2.38 -9.37
C HIS A 241 15.64 -1.44 -8.40
N VAL A 242 16.05 -1.93 -7.22
CA VAL A 242 16.81 -1.11 -6.26
C VAL A 242 18.16 -0.68 -6.84
N GLU A 243 18.84 -1.55 -7.59
CA GLU A 243 20.08 -1.21 -8.31
C GLU A 243 19.84 -0.14 -9.39
N SER A 244 18.75 -0.26 -10.14
CA SER A 244 18.35 0.71 -11.17
C SER A 244 18.02 2.08 -10.58
N ILE A 245 17.33 2.10 -9.43
CA ILE A 245 16.96 3.34 -8.74
C ILE A 245 18.23 4.01 -8.20
N LEU A 246 19.07 3.27 -7.45
CA LEU A 246 20.30 3.82 -6.86
C LEU A 246 21.26 4.37 -7.91
N SER A 247 21.41 3.71 -9.05
CA SER A 247 22.30 4.18 -10.13
C SER A 247 21.79 5.43 -10.83
N SER A 248 20.46 5.65 -10.87
CA SER A 248 19.85 6.76 -11.60
C SER A 248 19.55 7.98 -10.71
N ALA A 249 19.21 7.74 -9.45
CA ALA A 249 18.81 8.76 -8.49
C ALA A 249 19.76 9.98 -8.34
N PRO A 250 21.10 9.87 -8.45
CA PRO A 250 21.99 11.02 -8.33
C PRO A 250 21.76 12.09 -9.41
N THR A 251 21.15 11.74 -10.56
CA THR A 251 20.80 12.71 -11.61
C THR A 251 19.58 13.58 -11.24
N TRP A 252 18.81 13.14 -10.24
CA TRP A 252 17.51 13.71 -9.88
C TRP A 252 17.50 14.34 -8.49
N LEU A 253 18.36 13.87 -7.59
CA LEU A 253 18.55 14.43 -6.26
C LEU A 253 19.25 15.78 -6.29
N SER A 254 18.78 16.72 -5.49
CA SER A 254 19.55 17.92 -5.17
C SER A 254 20.81 17.54 -4.37
N ALA A 255 21.77 18.48 -4.29
CA ALA A 255 22.87 18.43 -3.33
C ALA A 255 22.33 18.08 -1.92
N GLY A 256 22.94 17.09 -1.26
CA GLY A 256 22.48 16.56 0.03
C GLY A 256 21.14 15.79 0.02
N GLY A 257 20.56 15.51 -1.15
CA GLY A 257 19.31 14.76 -1.30
C GLY A 257 19.47 13.27 -0.95
N THR A 258 18.40 12.61 -0.51
CA THR A 258 18.44 11.22 -0.01
C THR A 258 17.53 10.28 -0.80
N VAL A 259 17.97 9.03 -0.95
CA VAL A 259 17.14 7.91 -1.38
C VAL A 259 16.77 7.07 -0.15
N ILE A 260 15.51 6.67 -0.03
CA ILE A 260 15.03 5.73 0.99
C ILE A 260 14.26 4.60 0.30
N LEU A 261 14.72 3.36 0.47
CA LEU A 261 14.18 2.18 -0.21
C LEU A 261 13.74 1.13 0.81
N GLU A 262 12.56 0.54 0.62
CA GLU A 262 12.14 -0.70 1.27
C GLU A 262 12.63 -1.92 0.47
N MET A 263 13.00 -3.01 1.15
CA MET A 263 13.37 -4.29 0.54
C MET A 263 13.22 -5.49 1.49
N ALA A 264 13.55 -6.69 1.01
CA ALA A 264 13.60 -7.88 1.86
C ALA A 264 14.80 -7.84 2.83
N PRO A 265 14.71 -8.42 4.05
CA PRO A 265 15.76 -8.28 5.06
C PRO A 265 17.12 -8.85 4.65
N HIS A 266 17.14 -9.86 3.78
CA HIS A 266 18.37 -10.46 3.29
C HIS A 266 19.06 -9.62 2.21
N GLN A 267 18.39 -8.60 1.66
CA GLN A 267 18.92 -7.72 0.61
C GLN A 267 19.58 -6.46 1.17
N THR A 268 19.25 -6.04 2.40
CA THR A 268 19.65 -4.73 2.94
C THR A 268 21.16 -4.54 3.00
N ASP A 269 21.90 -5.57 3.44
CA ASP A 269 23.36 -5.46 3.58
C ASP A 269 24.02 -5.32 2.19
N TYR A 270 23.56 -6.10 1.20
CA TYR A 270 24.03 -6.01 -0.18
C TYR A 270 23.71 -4.65 -0.82
N VAL A 271 22.49 -4.15 -0.65
CA VAL A 271 22.06 -2.86 -1.20
C VAL A 271 22.82 -1.69 -0.54
N ALA A 272 23.10 -1.79 0.75
CA ALA A 272 23.94 -0.81 1.45
C ALA A 272 25.38 -0.79 0.89
N GLU A 273 25.98 -1.95 0.61
CA GLU A 273 27.29 -2.04 -0.03
C GLU A 273 27.28 -1.43 -1.45
N ILE A 274 26.24 -1.66 -2.23
CA ILE A 274 26.06 -1.02 -3.55
C ILE A 274 26.00 0.50 -3.41
N ALA A 275 25.21 1.02 -2.47
CA ALA A 275 25.07 2.46 -2.26
C ALA A 275 26.44 3.09 -1.92
N VAL A 276 27.22 2.47 -1.01
CA VAL A 276 28.59 2.92 -0.70
C VAL A 276 29.47 2.88 -1.95
N GLY A 277 29.43 1.79 -2.73
CA GLY A 277 30.21 1.62 -3.95
C GLY A 277 29.87 2.63 -5.05
N GLN A 278 28.63 3.13 -5.07
CA GLN A 278 28.17 4.18 -5.99
C GLN A 278 28.44 5.60 -5.48
N GLY A 279 29.05 5.75 -4.30
CA GLY A 279 29.49 7.04 -3.78
C GLY A 279 28.50 7.75 -2.86
N TYR A 280 27.38 7.11 -2.49
CA TYR A 280 26.48 7.65 -1.47
C TYR A 280 27.19 7.79 -0.11
N SER A 281 26.78 8.76 0.69
CA SER A 281 27.13 8.91 2.11
C SER A 281 25.98 8.50 3.02
N ASP A 282 26.25 8.46 4.33
CA ASP A 282 25.24 8.29 5.38
C ASP A 282 24.30 7.10 5.17
N VAL A 283 24.87 6.00 4.66
CA VAL A 283 24.15 4.76 4.41
C VAL A 283 23.74 4.16 5.74
N LYS A 284 22.42 4.06 5.98
CA LYS A 284 21.82 3.50 7.19
C LYS A 284 20.86 2.38 6.83
N ILE A 285 20.79 1.39 7.69
CA ILE A 285 19.80 0.31 7.64
C ILE A 285 18.87 0.47 8.84
N THR A 286 17.57 0.51 8.58
CA THR A 286 16.54 0.66 9.61
C THR A 286 15.69 -0.60 9.69
N ASP A 287 15.44 -1.04 10.93
CA ASP A 287 14.62 -2.20 11.24
C ASP A 287 13.14 -1.84 11.27
N ASP A 288 12.29 -2.84 11.00
CA ASP A 288 10.86 -2.74 11.23
C ASP A 288 10.49 -2.90 12.72
N LEU A 289 9.21 -2.73 13.05
CA LEU A 289 8.70 -2.90 14.43
C LEU A 289 8.91 -4.31 14.99
N THR A 290 9.24 -5.29 14.15
CA THR A 290 9.57 -6.67 14.55
C THR A 290 11.07 -6.92 14.66
N GLY A 291 11.90 -5.90 14.45
CA GLY A 291 13.36 -5.96 14.50
C GLY A 291 14.01 -6.56 13.25
N LYS A 292 13.31 -6.59 12.12
CA LYS A 292 13.90 -7.05 10.84
C LYS A 292 14.36 -5.85 10.03
N LYS A 293 15.59 -5.90 9.50
CA LYS A 293 16.10 -4.91 8.54
C LYS A 293 15.14 -4.80 7.35
N ARG A 294 14.68 -3.59 7.02
CA ARG A 294 13.74 -3.39 5.90
C ARG A 294 14.07 -2.20 5.02
N ILE A 295 14.69 -1.18 5.59
CA ILE A 295 14.85 0.10 4.90
C ILE A 295 16.33 0.40 4.79
N VAL A 296 16.76 0.81 3.59
CA VAL A 296 18.08 1.42 3.36
C VAL A 296 17.86 2.88 2.99
N SER A 297 18.51 3.78 3.72
CA SER A 297 18.57 5.21 3.38
C SER A 297 20.00 5.61 3.06
N CYS A 298 20.21 6.42 2.02
CA CYS A 298 21.54 6.88 1.63
C CYS A 298 21.50 8.27 0.96
N THR A 299 22.48 9.11 1.24
CA THR A 299 22.51 10.52 0.83
C THR A 299 23.46 10.72 -0.35
N CYS A 300 23.01 11.44 -1.38
CA CYS A 300 23.84 11.84 -2.49
C CYS A 300 24.82 12.91 -2.02
N ARG A 301 26.11 12.70 -2.29
CA ARG A 301 27.14 13.72 -2.02
C ARG A 301 27.02 14.86 -3.02
N ASP A 302 27.49 16.03 -2.60
CA ASP A 302 27.67 17.22 -3.43
C ASP A 302 28.69 17.00 -4.57
#